data_AF-K1RR40-F1
#
_entry.id   AF-K1RR40-F1
#
_cell.length_a   1.000
_cell.length_b   1.000
_cell.length_c   1.000
_cell.angle_alpha   90.00
_cell.angle_beta   90.00
_cell.angle_gamma   90.00
#
_symmetry.space_group_name_H-M   'P 1'
#
loop_
_entity.id
_entity.type
_entity.pdbx_description
1 polymer ?
#
loop_
_entity_poly.entity_id
_entity_poly.type
_entity_poly.pdbx_seq_one_letter_code
_entity_poly.pdbx_strand_id
1 'polypeptide(L)'
;MLLFAALLHLLVCVYSWVNDYDHPFTFTCPQHQSIQRVVSHHDNHKEDRVFDFTCSNYEDSKFDSCYWTEYVNDFDQPVIFQCPHGGVLNGVSSYHDNHREDRRFRFYCCESPGNCLFNCYYSGLVNQYDGDLDYTVPDGHVMRGWTSVHDNHHEDRVFDFDVCRMQQCLETCTQYLRKNTLSPLSVDTTMLEVGVVVALSLFLGVESWVNDYDKPFTFTCPSHQSINRVVSHHDNGAEDRKFDFQCTKYTEGTESCFWSVLTLLFLSVVGVCSWVNEYDKPFSFTCPQHQSISRIVSHHDNHREDRVFDFTCSKYTEFAENCTWSDYVNEFDQPVAFQCPHGKALDGISSYHDNDKEDRRFRFYCCETPGMCLYNCFYSGWVNSYDGDLDYTVPAGHVMRGMISIHDNGAEDRIFDFESCLMQECLDV
;
A
#
# COMPACT_ATOMS: atom_id res chain seq x y z
N MET A 1 -60.93 32.32 -20.41
CA MET A 1 -60.32 31.83 -19.16
C MET A 1 -60.38 30.32 -19.15
N LEU A 2 -59.32 29.64 -19.59
CA LEU A 2 -59.04 28.25 -19.24
C LEU A 2 -57.52 28.19 -19.09
N LEU A 3 -57.09 28.05 -17.84
CA LEU A 3 -55.69 28.07 -17.43
C LEU A 3 -54.98 26.78 -17.85
N PHE A 4 -53.69 26.97 -18.16
CA PHE A 4 -52.64 25.99 -18.38
C PHE A 4 -52.52 24.96 -17.24
N ALA A 5 -52.16 23.73 -17.62
CA ALA A 5 -51.32 22.87 -16.79
C ALA A 5 -50.34 22.13 -17.73
N ALA A 6 -49.17 22.73 -17.95
CA ALA A 6 -48.02 22.03 -18.51
C ALA A 6 -47.42 21.19 -17.37
N LEU A 7 -47.59 19.87 -17.45
CA LEU A 7 -46.95 18.93 -16.53
C LEU A 7 -45.49 18.80 -16.94
N LEU A 8 -44.62 19.62 -16.34
CA LEU A 8 -43.17 19.48 -16.43
C LEU A 8 -42.82 18.17 -15.71
N HIS A 9 -42.57 17.09 -16.45
CA HIS A 9 -41.90 15.91 -15.92
C HIS A 9 -40.48 16.33 -15.55
N LEU A 10 -40.30 16.73 -14.28
CA LEU A 10 -38.99 16.65 -13.64
C LEU A 10 -38.59 15.18 -13.69
N LEU A 11 -37.63 14.84 -14.55
CA LEU A 11 -36.80 13.65 -14.40
C LEU A 11 -36.04 13.84 -13.08
N VAL A 12 -36.67 13.45 -11.97
CA VAL A 12 -35.95 13.15 -10.75
C VAL A 12 -35.22 11.84 -11.05
N CYS A 13 -33.91 11.88 -11.19
CA CYS A 13 -33.12 10.65 -11.15
C CYS A 13 -33.41 9.99 -9.81
N VAL A 14 -34.25 8.95 -9.82
CA VAL A 14 -34.47 8.11 -8.64
C VAL A 14 -33.24 7.21 -8.55
N TYR A 15 -32.29 7.58 -7.71
CA TYR A 15 -31.22 6.66 -7.31
C TYR A 15 -31.87 5.46 -6.62
N SER A 16 -31.45 4.24 -7.00
CA SER A 16 -31.99 3.01 -6.42
C SER A 16 -31.03 2.55 -5.33
N TRP A 17 -31.07 3.22 -4.18
CA TRP A 17 -30.23 2.88 -3.04
C TRP A 17 -30.36 1.40 -2.67
N VAL A 18 -29.22 0.72 -2.45
CA VAL A 18 -29.17 -0.69 -2.05
C VAL A 18 -29.40 -0.89 -0.55
N ASN A 19 -29.40 0.19 0.23
CA ASN A 19 -29.79 0.25 1.63
C ASN A 19 -30.60 1.51 1.94
N ASP A 20 -31.33 1.44 3.04
CA ASP A 20 -31.75 2.61 3.80
C ASP A 20 -30.64 3.00 4.81
N TYR A 21 -30.70 4.22 5.36
CA TYR A 21 -29.84 4.64 6.47
C TYR A 21 -30.00 3.72 7.70
N ASP A 22 -28.93 3.56 8.47
CA ASP A 22 -28.73 2.68 9.62
C ASP A 22 -28.88 1.18 9.29
N HIS A 23 -29.12 0.84 8.02
CA HIS A 23 -29.34 -0.54 7.58
C HIS A 23 -28.13 -1.10 6.83
N PRO A 24 -27.85 -2.41 7.00
CA PRO A 24 -26.78 -3.07 6.29
C PRO A 24 -27.15 -3.32 4.82
N PHE A 25 -26.13 -3.51 3.98
CA PHE A 25 -26.29 -4.08 2.66
C PHE A 25 -25.27 -5.18 2.35
N THR A 26 -25.62 -5.99 1.35
CA THR A 26 -24.71 -6.84 0.62
C THR A 26 -25.05 -6.70 -0.86
N PHE A 27 -24.10 -6.24 -1.64
CA PHE A 27 -24.24 -6.05 -3.08
C PHE A 27 -23.17 -6.85 -3.82
N THR A 28 -23.55 -7.51 -4.91
CA THR A 28 -22.62 -8.16 -5.84
C THR A 28 -23.08 -7.91 -7.26
N CYS A 29 -22.13 -7.61 -8.14
CA CYS A 29 -22.42 -7.52 -9.56
C CYS A 29 -22.85 -8.87 -10.14
N PRO A 30 -23.67 -8.89 -11.21
CA PRO A 30 -23.97 -10.10 -11.97
C PRO A 30 -22.70 -10.80 -12.47
N GLN A 31 -22.84 -12.06 -12.91
CA GLN A 31 -21.72 -12.83 -13.45
C GLN A 31 -20.99 -12.06 -14.58
N HIS A 32 -19.66 -12.11 -14.53
CA HIS A 32 -18.73 -11.48 -15.48
C HIS A 32 -18.76 -9.94 -15.50
N GLN A 33 -19.36 -9.30 -14.49
CA GLN A 33 -19.28 -7.85 -14.28
C GLN A 33 -18.39 -7.50 -13.09
N SER A 34 -17.97 -6.24 -13.01
CA SER A 34 -17.34 -5.65 -11.83
C SER A 34 -18.00 -4.31 -11.51
N ILE A 35 -17.77 -3.79 -10.29
CA ILE A 35 -18.25 -2.46 -9.90
C ILE A 35 -17.54 -1.41 -10.77
N GLN A 36 -18.31 -0.50 -11.35
CA GLN A 36 -17.80 0.58 -12.21
C GLN A 36 -18.30 1.97 -11.83
N ARG A 37 -19.33 2.06 -10.99
CA ARG A 37 -19.72 3.32 -10.36
C ARG A 37 -20.16 3.07 -8.94
N VAL A 38 -19.76 3.96 -8.05
CA VAL A 38 -20.23 4.03 -6.67
C VAL A 38 -20.84 5.40 -6.46
N VAL A 39 -22.10 5.43 -6.04
CA VAL A 39 -22.79 6.64 -5.62
C VAL A 39 -23.17 6.47 -4.16
N SER A 40 -23.01 7.51 -3.35
CA SER A 40 -23.47 7.50 -1.97
C SER A 40 -23.88 8.91 -1.52
N HIS A 41 -24.92 8.96 -0.68
CA HIS A 41 -25.41 10.18 -0.05
C HIS A 41 -25.36 10.01 1.48
N HIS A 42 -24.79 10.99 2.17
CA HIS A 42 -24.75 11.09 3.64
C HIS A 42 -25.94 11.89 4.16
N ASP A 43 -26.40 11.59 5.37
CA ASP A 43 -27.42 12.36 6.09
C ASP A 43 -26.97 12.68 7.53
N ASN A 44 -26.75 13.96 7.82
CA ASN A 44 -26.28 14.44 9.14
C ASN A 44 -27.28 14.26 10.31
N HIS A 45 -28.47 13.70 10.10
CA HIS A 45 -29.35 13.30 11.21
C HIS A 45 -29.21 11.82 11.54
N LYS A 46 -28.78 11.03 10.57
CA LYS A 46 -28.49 9.61 10.71
C LYS A 46 -27.02 9.33 10.96
N GLU A 47 -26.15 10.25 10.57
CA GLU A 47 -24.70 10.07 10.53
C GLU A 47 -24.34 8.76 9.83
N ASP A 48 -24.95 8.61 8.65
CA ASP A 48 -24.87 7.39 7.88
C ASP A 48 -25.04 7.66 6.39
N ARG A 49 -24.64 6.68 5.57
CA ARG A 49 -24.65 6.72 4.12
C ARG A 49 -25.54 5.65 3.49
N VAL A 50 -26.30 6.07 2.48
CA VAL A 50 -26.93 5.15 1.51
C VAL A 50 -26.02 4.98 0.29
N PHE A 51 -26.05 3.80 -0.34
CA PHE A 51 -25.16 3.45 -1.46
C PHE A 51 -25.93 2.96 -2.69
N ASP A 52 -25.43 3.24 -3.88
CA ASP A 52 -25.88 2.69 -5.16
C ASP A 52 -24.66 2.31 -6.01
N PHE A 53 -24.75 1.21 -6.74
CA PHE A 53 -23.65 0.60 -7.47
C PHE A 53 -24.07 0.29 -8.90
N THR A 54 -23.25 0.72 -9.86
CA THR A 54 -23.40 0.31 -11.26
C THR A 54 -22.34 -0.71 -11.63
N CYS A 55 -22.77 -1.77 -12.30
CA CYS A 55 -21.91 -2.84 -12.79
C CYS A 55 -21.75 -2.77 -14.31
N SER A 56 -20.59 -3.17 -14.81
CA SER A 56 -20.41 -3.37 -16.25
C SER A 56 -19.43 -4.52 -16.54
N ASN A 57 -19.51 -5.06 -17.75
CA ASN A 57 -18.52 -6.00 -18.25
C ASN A 57 -17.26 -5.26 -18.71
N TYR A 58 -16.10 -5.87 -18.57
CA TYR A 58 -14.86 -5.39 -19.17
C TYR A 58 -14.48 -6.31 -20.35
N GLU A 59 -14.53 -5.83 -21.59
CA GLU A 59 -14.00 -6.49 -22.81
C GLU A 59 -14.15 -8.03 -22.88
N ASP A 60 -15.32 -8.57 -22.54
CA ASP A 60 -15.62 -10.02 -22.47
C ASP A 60 -14.77 -10.85 -21.47
N SER A 61 -14.06 -10.20 -20.55
CA SER A 61 -13.31 -10.82 -19.45
C SER A 61 -14.21 -11.65 -18.55
N LYS A 62 -13.72 -12.84 -18.19
CA LYS A 62 -14.39 -13.72 -17.23
C LYS A 62 -13.82 -13.48 -15.84
N PHE A 63 -14.65 -12.87 -15.00
CA PHE A 63 -14.44 -12.87 -13.55
C PHE A 63 -14.91 -14.20 -12.96
N ASP A 64 -13.95 -14.98 -12.46
CA ASP A 64 -14.13 -16.32 -11.87
C ASP A 64 -13.42 -16.38 -10.51
N SER A 65 -13.59 -17.49 -9.77
CA SER A 65 -12.93 -17.71 -8.47
C SER A 65 -13.18 -16.60 -7.43
N CYS A 66 -14.43 -16.19 -7.27
CA CYS A 66 -14.77 -15.10 -6.38
C CYS A 66 -14.92 -15.52 -4.91
N TYR A 67 -14.54 -14.66 -3.98
CA TYR A 67 -14.68 -14.88 -2.54
C TYR A 67 -14.97 -13.59 -1.78
N TRP A 68 -15.65 -13.73 -0.65
CA TRP A 68 -15.80 -12.65 0.32
C TRP A 68 -14.58 -12.60 1.22
N THR A 69 -14.10 -11.40 1.49
CA THR A 69 -13.19 -11.15 2.60
C THR A 69 -13.95 -11.18 3.93
N GLU A 70 -13.19 -11.26 5.02
CA GLU A 70 -13.66 -10.76 6.31
C GLU A 70 -13.84 -9.23 6.26
N TYR A 71 -14.43 -8.64 7.30
CA TYR A 71 -14.45 -7.19 7.44
C TYR A 71 -13.02 -6.65 7.53
N VAL A 72 -12.71 -5.70 6.66
CA VAL A 72 -11.33 -5.23 6.42
C VAL A 72 -10.96 -4.05 7.32
N ASN A 73 -11.94 -3.44 7.97
CA ASN A 73 -11.76 -2.40 8.96
C ASN A 73 -12.58 -2.72 10.22
N ASP A 74 -12.16 -2.16 11.34
CA ASP A 74 -13.04 -1.91 12.49
C ASP A 74 -13.72 -0.54 12.34
N PHE A 75 -14.70 -0.26 13.19
CA PHE A 75 -15.33 1.06 13.22
C PHE A 75 -14.33 2.14 13.62
N ASP A 76 -14.52 3.35 13.12
CA ASP A 76 -13.69 4.54 13.27
C ASP A 76 -12.27 4.34 12.72
N GLN A 77 -12.02 3.15 12.15
CA GLN A 77 -10.78 2.79 11.51
C GLN A 77 -10.91 2.92 9.99
N PRO A 78 -9.81 3.25 9.32
CA PRO A 78 -9.77 3.37 7.88
C PRO A 78 -10.00 2.02 7.20
N VAL A 79 -10.59 2.08 6.01
CA VAL A 79 -10.54 1.02 5.01
C VAL A 79 -9.30 1.28 4.16
N ILE A 80 -8.39 0.30 4.08
CA ILE A 80 -7.30 0.28 3.10
C ILE A 80 -7.28 -1.12 2.52
N PHE A 81 -7.87 -1.28 1.33
CA PHE A 81 -8.08 -2.60 0.78
C PHE A 81 -7.81 -2.66 -0.72
N GLN A 82 -7.10 -3.71 -1.13
CA GLN A 82 -6.92 -4.10 -2.53
C GLN A 82 -7.24 -5.59 -2.65
N CYS A 83 -7.99 -5.98 -3.69
CA CYS A 83 -8.21 -7.39 -3.96
C CYS A 83 -6.87 -8.10 -4.23
N PRO A 84 -6.56 -9.21 -3.52
CA PRO A 84 -5.32 -9.94 -3.74
C PRO A 84 -5.35 -10.70 -5.07
N HIS A 85 -4.17 -11.22 -5.46
CA HIS A 85 -3.97 -12.04 -6.67
C HIS A 85 -4.40 -11.37 -7.99
N GLY A 86 -4.38 -10.03 -8.06
CA GLY A 86 -4.84 -9.30 -9.23
C GLY A 86 -6.36 -9.36 -9.43
N GLY A 87 -7.11 -9.63 -8.36
CA GLY A 87 -8.56 -9.61 -8.37
C GLY A 87 -9.13 -8.20 -8.52
N VAL A 88 -10.43 -8.15 -8.82
CA VAL A 88 -11.21 -6.92 -8.96
C VAL A 88 -12.39 -6.90 -7.99
N LEU A 89 -12.84 -5.70 -7.61
CA LEU A 89 -14.02 -5.50 -6.78
C LEU A 89 -15.29 -5.81 -7.60
N ASN A 90 -15.94 -6.92 -7.26
CA ASN A 90 -17.24 -7.31 -7.82
C ASN A 90 -18.40 -6.96 -6.89
N GLY A 91 -18.16 -6.93 -5.59
CA GLY A 91 -19.19 -6.67 -4.59
C GLY A 91 -18.64 -6.06 -3.31
N VAL A 92 -19.57 -5.55 -2.51
CA VAL A 92 -19.28 -4.90 -1.24
C VAL A 92 -20.45 -5.14 -0.28
N SER A 93 -20.12 -5.34 0.99
CA SER A 93 -21.09 -5.48 2.06
C SER A 93 -20.66 -4.61 3.22
N SER A 94 -21.62 -3.92 3.81
CA SER A 94 -21.38 -3.01 4.91
C SER A 94 -22.55 -2.99 5.88
N TYR A 95 -22.25 -2.71 7.14
CA TYR A 95 -23.25 -2.43 8.17
C TYR A 95 -22.78 -1.26 9.03
N HIS A 96 -23.76 -0.52 9.54
CA HIS A 96 -23.60 0.67 10.38
C HIS A 96 -23.84 0.33 11.86
N ASP A 97 -23.25 1.12 12.75
CA ASP A 97 -23.44 1.04 14.21
C ASP A 97 -23.69 2.43 14.79
N ASN A 98 -24.94 2.70 15.20
CA ASN A 98 -25.39 4.00 15.72
C ASN A 98 -24.69 4.48 17.02
N HIS A 99 -23.81 3.67 17.62
CA HIS A 99 -23.02 4.14 18.77
C HIS A 99 -21.69 4.75 18.36
N ARG A 100 -21.18 4.33 17.20
CA ARG A 100 -19.96 4.85 16.60
C ARG A 100 -20.25 5.73 15.39
N GLU A 101 -21.49 5.72 14.91
CA GLU A 101 -21.94 6.44 13.72
C GLU A 101 -21.02 6.20 12.51
N ASP A 102 -20.68 4.92 12.34
CA ASP A 102 -19.71 4.50 11.36
C ASP A 102 -20.05 3.13 10.74
N ARG A 103 -19.42 2.82 9.62
CA ARG A 103 -19.60 1.61 8.82
C ARG A 103 -18.35 0.73 8.77
N ARG A 104 -18.58 -0.57 8.90
CA ARG A 104 -17.60 -1.60 8.52
C ARG A 104 -17.82 -2.08 7.11
N PHE A 105 -16.74 -2.47 6.44
CA PHE A 105 -16.74 -2.90 5.05
C PHE A 105 -16.07 -4.27 4.90
N ARG A 106 -16.65 -5.10 4.02
CA ARG A 106 -16.00 -6.28 3.45
C ARG A 106 -16.27 -6.32 1.96
N PHE A 107 -15.38 -6.98 1.22
CA PHE A 107 -15.39 -6.93 -0.23
C PHE A 107 -15.51 -8.31 -0.85
N TYR A 108 -16.17 -8.37 -2.00
CA TYR A 108 -16.26 -9.57 -2.83
C TYR A 108 -15.29 -9.39 -4.00
N CYS A 109 -14.17 -10.11 -3.92
CA CYS A 109 -13.13 -10.08 -4.93
C CYS A 109 -13.35 -11.22 -5.92
N CYS A 110 -13.18 -10.93 -7.20
CA CYS A 110 -13.15 -11.93 -8.26
C CYS A 110 -11.82 -11.87 -9.00
N GLU A 111 -11.25 -13.04 -9.30
CA GLU A 111 -10.05 -13.13 -10.13
C GLU A 111 -10.45 -13.14 -11.61
N SER A 112 -9.52 -12.74 -12.48
CA SER A 112 -9.70 -12.81 -13.93
C SER A 112 -8.58 -13.67 -14.51
N PRO A 113 -8.75 -15.01 -14.56
CA PRO A 113 -7.68 -15.91 -14.97
C PRO A 113 -7.10 -15.55 -16.34
N GLY A 114 -5.78 -15.42 -16.40
CA GLY A 114 -5.07 -15.05 -17.63
C GLY A 114 -5.05 -13.54 -17.92
N ASN A 115 -5.66 -12.71 -17.07
CA ASN A 115 -5.57 -11.25 -17.14
C ASN A 115 -4.72 -10.68 -16.00
N CYS A 116 -4.00 -9.61 -16.30
CA CYS A 116 -3.09 -8.93 -15.41
C CYS A 116 -3.52 -7.46 -15.27
N LEU A 117 -3.50 -6.97 -14.04
CA LEU A 117 -3.72 -5.55 -13.74
C LEU A 117 -2.42 -4.78 -13.89
N PHE A 118 -2.48 -3.61 -14.52
CA PHE A 118 -1.33 -2.74 -14.75
C PHE A 118 -1.74 -1.27 -14.79
N ASN A 119 -0.77 -0.37 -14.72
CA ASN A 119 -0.99 1.08 -14.70
C ASN A 119 -2.03 1.51 -13.64
N CYS A 120 -2.00 0.88 -12.47
CA CYS A 120 -2.93 1.17 -11.39
C CYS A 120 -2.69 2.56 -10.77
N TYR A 121 -3.73 3.24 -10.36
CA TYR A 121 -3.65 4.49 -9.61
C TYR A 121 -4.87 4.70 -8.74
N TYR A 122 -4.67 5.46 -7.67
CA TYR A 122 -5.74 5.95 -6.82
C TYR A 122 -6.42 7.16 -7.46
N SER A 123 -7.74 7.24 -7.35
CA SER A 123 -8.52 8.39 -7.83
C SER A 123 -8.20 9.68 -7.08
N GLY A 124 -7.60 9.58 -5.89
CA GLY A 124 -7.63 10.61 -4.87
C GLY A 124 -8.98 10.59 -4.14
N LEU A 125 -9.12 11.44 -3.11
CA LEU A 125 -10.39 11.58 -2.40
C LEU A 125 -11.45 12.16 -3.35
N VAL A 126 -12.51 11.40 -3.61
CA VAL A 126 -13.56 11.74 -4.59
C VAL A 126 -14.79 12.39 -3.96
N ASN A 127 -14.80 12.57 -2.64
CA ASN A 127 -15.80 13.32 -1.90
C ASN A 127 -15.16 14.06 -0.72
N GLN A 128 -15.95 14.94 -0.12
CA GLN A 128 -15.68 15.54 1.18
C GLN A 128 -16.57 14.87 2.23
N TYR A 129 -16.22 15.01 3.52
CA TYR A 129 -17.12 14.67 4.62
C TYR A 129 -18.44 15.47 4.47
N ASP A 130 -19.55 14.84 4.85
CA ASP A 130 -20.95 15.26 4.64
C ASP A 130 -21.33 15.47 3.16
N GLY A 131 -20.42 15.14 2.25
CA GLY A 131 -20.57 15.35 0.82
C GLY A 131 -21.04 14.11 0.08
N ASP A 132 -21.70 14.33 -1.05
CA ASP A 132 -22.04 13.26 -1.99
C ASP A 132 -20.79 12.59 -2.54
N LEU A 133 -20.85 11.26 -2.63
CA LEU A 133 -19.91 10.46 -3.40
C LEU A 133 -20.55 10.13 -4.75
N ASP A 134 -19.85 10.43 -5.85
CA ASP A 134 -20.19 9.95 -7.18
C ASP A 134 -18.92 9.70 -7.98
N TYR A 135 -18.45 8.46 -7.96
CA TYR A 135 -17.26 8.05 -8.69
C TYR A 135 -17.57 7.02 -9.75
N THR A 136 -17.16 7.31 -10.99
CA THR A 136 -17.22 6.39 -12.13
C THR A 136 -15.81 6.01 -12.53
N VAL A 137 -15.54 4.70 -12.59
CA VAL A 137 -14.27 4.14 -13.06
C VAL A 137 -14.03 4.57 -14.50
N PRO A 138 -12.85 5.13 -14.84
CA PRO A 138 -12.57 5.58 -16.20
C PRO A 138 -12.59 4.44 -17.22
N ASP A 139 -12.95 4.76 -18.47
CA ASP A 139 -12.97 3.79 -19.57
C ASP A 139 -11.65 3.00 -19.67
N GLY A 140 -11.76 1.69 -19.87
CA GLY A 140 -10.60 0.80 -19.92
C GLY A 140 -9.94 0.52 -18.57
N HIS A 141 -10.61 0.84 -17.46
CA HIS A 141 -10.17 0.48 -16.11
C HIS A 141 -11.19 -0.40 -15.39
N VAL A 142 -10.69 -1.04 -14.33
CA VAL A 142 -11.44 -1.79 -13.33
C VAL A 142 -11.05 -1.31 -11.94
N MET A 143 -11.98 -1.41 -10.99
CA MET A 143 -11.70 -1.12 -9.59
C MET A 143 -11.06 -2.34 -8.92
N ARG A 144 -9.84 -2.18 -8.39
CA ARG A 144 -9.09 -3.21 -7.65
C ARG A 144 -9.22 -3.02 -6.14
N GLY A 145 -9.24 -1.76 -5.69
CA GLY A 145 -9.20 -1.43 -4.28
C GLY A 145 -10.06 -0.24 -3.89
N TRP A 146 -10.24 -0.10 -2.58
CA TRP A 146 -11.09 0.87 -1.93
C TRP A 146 -10.37 1.35 -0.67
N THR A 147 -10.15 2.65 -0.59
CA THR A 147 -9.65 3.34 0.60
C THR A 147 -10.72 4.27 1.14
N SER A 148 -10.90 4.32 2.45
CA SER A 148 -11.84 5.21 3.09
C SER A 148 -11.40 5.58 4.49
N VAL A 149 -11.57 6.85 4.87
CA VAL A 149 -11.21 7.37 6.19
C VAL A 149 -12.47 7.94 6.81
N HIS A 150 -12.69 7.61 8.08
CA HIS A 150 -13.79 8.13 8.90
C HIS A 150 -13.27 9.29 9.76
N ASP A 151 -14.15 10.25 10.02
CA ASP A 151 -13.88 11.36 10.93
C ASP A 151 -15.00 11.46 11.97
N ASN A 152 -14.65 11.39 13.25
CA ASN A 152 -15.60 11.43 14.37
C ASN A 152 -16.28 12.80 14.57
N HIS A 153 -15.78 13.88 13.94
CA HIS A 153 -16.45 15.18 14.04
C HIS A 153 -17.62 15.28 13.08
N HIS A 154 -17.44 14.76 11.87
CA HIS A 154 -18.49 14.68 10.84
C HIS A 154 -19.33 13.41 10.95
N GLU A 155 -18.83 12.38 11.65
CA GLU A 155 -19.39 11.03 11.68
C GLU A 155 -19.69 10.49 10.27
N ASP A 156 -18.68 10.68 9.42
CA ASP A 156 -18.78 10.42 8.00
C ASP A 156 -17.46 9.92 7.41
N ARG A 157 -17.51 9.41 6.18
CA ARG A 157 -16.37 8.86 5.45
C ARG A 157 -16.08 9.58 4.14
N VAL A 158 -14.80 9.80 3.89
CA VAL A 158 -14.26 10.10 2.56
C VAL A 158 -13.76 8.82 1.87
N PHE A 159 -13.73 8.84 0.54
CA PHE A 159 -13.48 7.68 -0.29
C PHE A 159 -12.44 7.95 -1.38
N ASP A 160 -11.59 6.96 -1.64
CA ASP A 160 -10.61 6.91 -2.73
C ASP A 160 -10.58 5.48 -3.30
N PHE A 161 -10.40 5.34 -4.61
CA PHE A 161 -10.48 4.08 -5.31
C PHE A 161 -9.22 3.79 -6.10
N ASP A 162 -8.67 2.59 -5.89
CA ASP A 162 -7.57 2.08 -6.67
C ASP A 162 -8.10 1.40 -7.94
N VAL A 163 -7.81 2.01 -9.08
CA VAL A 163 -8.27 1.58 -10.39
C VAL A 163 -7.09 1.20 -11.28
N CYS A 164 -7.25 0.13 -12.04
CA CYS A 164 -6.22 -0.45 -12.88
C CYS A 164 -6.71 -0.65 -14.31
N ARG A 165 -5.80 -0.58 -15.28
CA ARG A 165 -6.06 -1.19 -16.59
C ARG A 165 -5.92 -2.70 -16.48
N MET A 166 -6.61 -3.41 -17.35
CA MET A 166 -6.54 -4.87 -17.42
C MET A 166 -6.25 -5.31 -18.86
N GLN A 167 -5.35 -6.28 -19.00
CA GLN A 167 -5.04 -6.91 -20.27
C GLN A 167 -4.72 -8.38 -20.05
N GLN A 168 -4.73 -9.17 -21.12
CA GLN A 168 -4.25 -10.53 -21.07
C GLN A 168 -2.78 -10.54 -20.64
N CYS A 169 -2.45 -11.34 -19.62
CA CYS A 169 -1.07 -11.56 -19.21
C CYS A 169 -0.29 -12.13 -20.41
N LEU A 170 0.90 -11.61 -20.70
CA LEU A 170 1.80 -12.27 -21.65
C LEU A 170 2.20 -13.64 -21.09
N GLU A 171 1.99 -14.72 -21.85
CA GLU A 171 2.46 -16.08 -21.53
C GLU A 171 3.99 -16.21 -21.69
N THR A 172 4.80 -15.38 -21.05
CA THR A 172 6.27 -15.46 -21.20
C THR A 172 6.95 -16.46 -20.28
N CYS A 173 6.24 -17.09 -19.33
CA CYS A 173 6.88 -18.09 -18.44
C CYS A 173 6.92 -19.52 -19.03
N THR A 174 6.11 -19.85 -20.04
CA THR A 174 6.04 -21.23 -20.59
C THR A 174 6.83 -21.43 -21.88
N GLN A 175 7.10 -20.38 -22.67
CA GLN A 175 7.90 -20.50 -23.89
C GLN A 175 9.40 -20.63 -23.63
N TYR A 176 9.93 -20.03 -22.55
CA TYR A 176 11.35 -20.13 -22.23
C TYR A 176 11.75 -21.55 -21.78
N LEU A 177 10.87 -22.26 -21.06
CA LEU A 177 11.08 -23.65 -20.67
C LEU A 177 10.96 -24.64 -21.84
N ARG A 178 10.23 -24.30 -22.91
CA ARG A 178 10.18 -25.11 -24.14
C ARG A 178 11.35 -24.86 -25.10
N LYS A 179 11.97 -23.67 -25.10
CA LYS A 179 13.15 -23.39 -25.93
C LYS A 179 14.46 -23.91 -25.35
N ASN A 180 14.51 -24.19 -24.04
CA ASN A 180 15.72 -24.68 -23.36
C ASN A 180 15.65 -26.14 -22.89
N THR A 181 14.72 -26.95 -23.41
CA THR A 181 14.84 -28.41 -23.31
C THR A 181 15.87 -28.90 -24.33
N LEU A 182 17.14 -28.83 -23.95
CA LEU A 182 18.20 -29.59 -24.62
C LEU A 182 17.80 -31.07 -24.61
N SER A 183 17.84 -31.68 -25.80
CA SER A 183 17.73 -33.13 -25.99
C SER A 183 18.67 -33.87 -25.03
N PRO A 184 18.27 -35.03 -24.48
CA PRO A 184 19.13 -35.76 -23.55
C PRO A 184 20.36 -36.28 -24.31
N LEU A 185 21.51 -35.65 -24.08
CA LEU A 185 22.80 -36.19 -24.48
C LEU A 185 23.24 -37.20 -23.41
N SER A 186 23.62 -38.38 -23.91
CA SER A 186 24.16 -39.51 -23.16
C SER A 186 25.30 -39.11 -22.24
N VAL A 187 25.17 -39.42 -20.94
CA VAL A 187 26.26 -39.27 -19.98
C VAL A 187 27.21 -40.44 -20.15
N ASP A 188 28.39 -40.16 -20.69
CA ASP A 188 29.54 -41.06 -20.67
C ASP A 188 30.36 -40.76 -19.39
N THR A 189 30.55 -41.78 -18.57
CA THR A 189 31.22 -41.69 -17.27
C THR A 189 32.71 -41.98 -17.43
N THR A 190 33.57 -40.95 -17.44
CA THR A 190 34.99 -41.12 -17.11
C THR A 190 35.61 -39.85 -16.47
N MET A 191 36.03 -40.00 -15.20
CA MET A 191 37.33 -39.60 -14.62
C MET A 191 37.85 -38.15 -14.85
N LEU A 192 38.05 -37.35 -13.79
CA LEU A 192 39.25 -37.32 -12.92
C LEU A 192 39.38 -35.96 -12.20
N GLU A 193 39.96 -36.04 -11.00
CA GLU A 193 40.23 -35.01 -9.97
C GLU A 193 40.98 -33.75 -10.43
N VAL A 194 40.74 -32.59 -9.79
CA VAL A 194 41.74 -31.85 -8.96
C VAL A 194 41.04 -30.96 -7.92
N GLY A 195 41.23 -31.31 -6.64
CA GLY A 195 41.55 -30.41 -5.51
C GLY A 195 40.63 -29.22 -5.15
N VAL A 196 39.77 -29.41 -4.14
CA VAL A 196 39.31 -28.34 -3.25
C VAL A 196 39.72 -28.68 -1.82
N VAL A 197 40.72 -27.95 -1.32
CA VAL A 197 40.97 -27.80 0.12
C VAL A 197 40.06 -26.68 0.60
N VAL A 198 38.90 -27.03 1.17
CA VAL A 198 38.23 -26.16 2.13
C VAL A 198 37.91 -27.02 3.35
N ALA A 199 38.52 -26.58 4.43
CA ALA A 199 38.53 -27.12 5.78
C ALA A 199 37.25 -27.84 6.22
N LEU A 200 37.46 -29.05 6.73
CA LEU A 200 36.65 -29.62 7.79
C LEU A 200 36.62 -28.65 8.98
N SER A 201 35.46 -28.06 9.20
CA SER A 201 34.95 -27.68 10.52
C SER A 201 33.46 -27.42 10.34
N LEU A 202 32.51 -27.92 11.12
CA LEU A 202 32.45 -28.91 12.19
C LEU A 202 30.92 -28.95 12.46
N PHE A 203 30.30 -30.12 12.42
CA PHE A 203 29.19 -30.56 13.28
C PHE A 203 27.78 -29.91 13.21
N LEU A 204 26.80 -30.81 13.00
CA LEU A 204 25.45 -30.85 13.58
C LEU A 204 24.49 -29.70 13.21
N GLY A 205 23.60 -29.97 12.25
CA GLY A 205 22.37 -29.21 12.09
C GLY A 205 21.51 -29.35 13.35
N VAL A 206 21.51 -28.30 14.17
CA VAL A 206 20.52 -28.09 15.22
C VAL A 206 19.35 -27.41 14.54
N GLU A 207 18.23 -28.13 14.39
CA GLU A 207 16.95 -27.47 14.10
C GLU A 207 16.57 -26.67 15.36
N SER A 208 16.73 -25.34 15.31
CA SER A 208 16.39 -24.47 16.43
C SER A 208 14.95 -23.98 16.30
N TRP A 209 14.01 -24.85 16.66
CA TRP A 209 12.63 -24.42 16.89
C TRP A 209 12.62 -23.36 18.00
N VAL A 210 11.97 -22.23 17.75
CA VAL A 210 11.90 -21.09 18.67
C VAL A 210 10.93 -21.35 19.82
N ASN A 211 10.04 -22.34 19.67
CA ASN A 211 9.13 -22.79 20.71
C ASN A 211 9.00 -24.31 20.76
N ASP A 212 8.57 -24.81 21.91
CA ASP A 212 7.98 -26.13 22.06
C ASP A 212 6.46 -26.07 21.83
N TYR A 213 5.83 -27.24 21.60
CA TYR A 213 4.38 -27.33 21.52
C TYR A 213 3.74 -26.90 22.85
N ASP A 214 2.58 -26.28 22.77
CA ASP A 214 1.78 -25.68 23.84
C ASP A 214 2.51 -24.60 24.63
N LYS A 215 3.53 -23.97 24.02
CA LYS A 215 4.30 -22.87 24.63
C LYS A 215 4.24 -21.59 23.80
N PRO A 216 3.97 -20.44 24.43
CA PRO A 216 4.05 -19.16 23.75
C PRO A 216 5.51 -18.83 23.45
N PHE A 217 5.74 -18.05 22.39
CA PHE A 217 7.05 -17.51 22.06
C PHE A 217 6.97 -16.06 21.63
N THR A 218 8.10 -15.38 21.78
CA THR A 218 8.37 -14.09 21.15
C THR A 218 9.70 -14.24 20.42
N PHE A 219 9.72 -13.87 19.15
CA PHE A 219 10.93 -13.92 18.32
C PHE A 219 11.18 -12.56 17.72
N THR A 220 12.41 -12.07 17.88
CA THR A 220 12.87 -10.82 17.28
C THR A 220 14.17 -11.11 16.56
N CYS A 221 14.24 -10.73 15.28
CA CYS A 221 15.49 -10.83 14.55
C CYS A 221 16.57 -9.92 15.17
N PRO A 222 17.85 -10.29 15.06
CA PRO A 222 18.93 -9.39 15.43
C PRO A 222 18.83 -8.07 14.66
N SER A 223 19.37 -6.98 15.24
CA SER A 223 19.38 -5.66 14.61
C SER A 223 19.86 -5.72 13.15
N HIS A 224 19.18 -4.96 12.29
CA HIS A 224 19.42 -4.90 10.83
C HIS A 224 19.14 -6.21 10.06
N GLN A 225 18.24 -7.02 10.58
CA GLN A 225 17.71 -8.20 9.89
C GLN A 225 16.18 -8.22 9.99
N SER A 226 15.52 -8.82 9.01
CA SER A 226 14.11 -9.19 9.14
C SER A 226 13.92 -10.68 8.98
N ILE A 227 12.74 -11.13 9.40
CA ILE A 227 12.22 -12.45 9.10
C ILE A 227 11.97 -12.55 7.59
N ASN A 228 12.69 -13.43 6.92
CA ASN A 228 12.49 -13.69 5.49
C ASN A 228 12.06 -15.13 5.20
N ARG A 229 12.00 -15.98 6.22
CA ARG A 229 11.41 -17.32 6.16
C ARG A 229 10.76 -17.66 7.49
N VAL A 230 9.57 -18.23 7.42
CA VAL A 230 8.90 -18.88 8.56
C VAL A 230 8.61 -20.32 8.17
N VAL A 231 9.05 -21.26 8.99
CA VAL A 231 8.72 -22.68 8.86
C VAL A 231 7.96 -23.09 10.10
N SER A 232 6.84 -23.80 9.94
CA SER A 232 6.09 -24.34 11.06
C SER A 232 5.88 -25.84 10.90
N HIS A 233 5.95 -26.60 11.99
CA HIS A 233 5.59 -28.00 12.02
C HIS A 233 4.39 -28.21 12.96
N HIS A 234 3.32 -28.82 12.43
CA HIS A 234 2.10 -29.17 13.17
C HIS A 234 2.15 -30.62 13.65
N ASP A 235 1.78 -30.87 14.90
CA ASP A 235 1.63 -32.23 15.43
C ASP A 235 0.20 -32.44 15.96
N ASN A 236 -0.48 -33.44 15.40
CA ASN A 236 -1.86 -33.77 15.78
C ASN A 236 -1.98 -34.38 17.19
N GLY A 237 -0.88 -34.78 17.83
CA GLY A 237 -0.91 -35.26 19.22
C GLY A 237 -0.95 -34.12 20.21
N ALA A 238 -0.16 -33.07 19.96
CA ALA A 238 -0.16 -31.85 20.76
C ALA A 238 -1.30 -30.89 20.39
N GLU A 239 -1.82 -30.97 19.15
CA GLU A 239 -2.77 -30.00 18.57
C GLU A 239 -2.20 -28.57 18.52
N ASP A 240 -0.88 -28.47 18.31
CA ASP A 240 -0.15 -27.20 18.27
C ASP A 240 0.98 -27.21 17.22
N ARG A 241 1.68 -26.07 17.07
CA ARG A 241 2.76 -25.84 16.11
C ARG A 241 4.06 -25.37 16.78
N LYS A 242 5.18 -25.89 16.27
CA LYS A 242 6.50 -25.28 16.49
C LYS A 242 6.89 -24.43 15.30
N PHE A 243 7.64 -23.37 15.56
CA PHE A 243 8.06 -22.39 14.56
C PHE A 243 9.58 -22.24 14.51
N ASP A 244 10.12 -22.11 13.31
CA ASP A 244 11.51 -21.78 13.00
C ASP A 244 11.52 -20.56 12.09
N PHE A 245 12.39 -19.60 12.40
CA PHE A 245 12.47 -18.31 11.74
C PHE A 245 13.87 -18.12 11.17
N GLN A 246 13.95 -17.79 9.89
CA GLN A 246 15.20 -17.31 9.30
C GLN A 246 15.17 -15.79 9.23
N CYS A 247 16.22 -15.19 9.78
CA CYS A 247 16.50 -13.77 9.60
C CYS A 247 17.49 -13.58 8.45
N THR A 248 17.29 -12.57 7.63
CA THR A 248 18.25 -12.17 6.60
C THR A 248 18.70 -10.74 6.82
N LYS A 249 20.02 -10.54 6.70
CA LYS A 249 20.63 -9.20 6.68
C LYS A 249 20.20 -8.49 5.41
N TYR A 250 19.68 -7.29 5.57
CA TYR A 250 19.59 -6.37 4.44
C TYR A 250 20.94 -5.71 4.24
N THR A 251 21.38 -5.59 2.99
CA THR A 251 22.58 -4.84 2.65
C THR A 251 22.36 -3.38 3.03
N GLU A 252 23.21 -2.87 3.91
CA GLU A 252 23.36 -1.45 4.17
C GLU A 252 23.45 -0.72 2.83
N GLY A 253 22.39 0.01 2.46
CA GLY A 253 22.55 1.17 1.60
C GLY A 253 23.58 2.04 2.29
N THR A 254 24.66 2.35 1.58
CA THR A 254 25.81 3.14 2.02
C THR A 254 25.45 4.12 3.13
N GLU A 255 26.05 3.95 4.31
CA GLU A 255 26.09 5.01 5.32
C GLU A 255 26.59 6.30 4.65
N SER A 256 25.71 7.28 4.45
CA SER A 256 26.14 8.63 4.14
C SER A 256 26.51 9.36 5.44
N CYS A 257 27.57 8.87 6.09
CA CYS A 257 28.36 9.65 7.05
C CYS A 257 29.73 9.90 6.41
N PHE A 258 29.84 10.97 5.63
CA PHE A 258 31.10 11.41 5.02
C PHE A 258 32.10 11.80 6.12
N TRP A 259 33.00 10.89 6.46
CA TRP A 259 34.21 11.20 7.24
C TRP A 259 35.20 11.94 6.36
N SER A 260 35.07 13.27 6.29
CA SER A 260 36.11 14.13 5.73
C SER A 260 36.66 15.04 6.82
N VAL A 261 37.53 14.54 7.70
CA VAL A 261 38.54 15.43 8.29
C VAL A 261 39.87 14.72 8.45
N LEU A 262 40.81 15.23 7.67
CA LEU A 262 42.25 15.27 7.90
C LEU A 262 42.62 15.07 9.39
N THR A 263 43.51 14.12 9.64
CA THR A 263 44.24 13.93 10.88
C THR A 263 44.56 15.25 11.62
N LEU A 264 43.98 15.45 12.81
CA LEU A 264 44.65 15.78 14.08
C LEU A 264 43.68 16.41 15.10
N LEU A 265 43.78 15.93 16.34
CA LEU A 265 43.12 16.34 17.59
C LEU A 265 41.71 15.78 17.87
N PHE A 266 41.71 14.77 18.73
CA PHE A 266 40.74 14.46 19.79
C PHE A 266 39.66 15.53 20.04
N LEU A 267 38.50 15.34 19.43
CA LEU A 267 37.21 15.62 20.07
C LEU A 267 36.26 14.50 19.66
N SER A 268 35.62 13.89 20.66
CA SER A 268 34.57 12.89 20.50
C SER A 268 33.42 13.46 19.67
N VAL A 269 33.41 13.18 18.37
CA VAL A 269 32.25 13.41 17.50
C VAL A 269 31.29 12.28 17.79
N VAL A 270 30.37 12.52 18.71
CA VAL A 270 29.11 11.77 18.76
C VAL A 270 28.41 12.10 17.44
N GLY A 271 28.36 11.13 16.51
CA GLY A 271 27.61 11.28 15.28
C GLY A 271 26.14 11.44 15.63
N VAL A 272 25.61 12.64 15.40
CA VAL A 272 24.17 12.90 15.55
C VAL A 272 23.56 12.65 14.18
N CYS A 273 22.66 11.67 14.05
CA CYS A 273 21.78 11.58 12.89
C CYS A 273 20.98 12.88 12.84
N SER A 274 21.16 13.68 11.79
CA SER A 274 20.50 14.99 11.70
C SER A 274 19.19 14.82 10.96
N TRP A 275 18.08 15.13 11.64
CA TRP A 275 16.78 15.30 11.02
C TRP A 275 16.85 16.36 9.90
N VAL A 276 16.04 16.18 8.85
CA VAL A 276 15.94 17.14 7.72
C VAL A 276 15.14 18.38 8.08
N ASN A 277 14.37 18.33 9.17
CA ASN A 277 13.71 19.48 9.78
C ASN A 277 13.88 19.51 11.30
N GLU A 278 13.62 20.68 11.87
CA GLU A 278 13.23 20.84 13.26
C GLU A 278 11.70 20.76 13.37
N TYR A 279 11.19 20.54 14.59
CA TYR A 279 9.77 20.66 14.88
C TYR A 279 9.23 22.06 14.53
N ASP A 280 7.97 22.12 14.14
CA ASP A 280 7.22 23.26 13.58
C ASP A 280 7.84 23.85 12.30
N LYS A 281 8.88 23.20 11.75
CA LYS A 281 9.56 23.67 10.55
C LYS A 281 9.22 22.81 9.34
N PRO A 282 9.11 23.44 8.16
CA PRO A 282 8.92 22.71 6.93
C PRO A 282 10.21 21.99 6.52
N PHE A 283 10.07 20.95 5.70
CA PHE A 283 11.16 20.41 4.89
C PHE A 283 10.75 20.29 3.42
N SER A 284 11.77 20.27 2.56
CA SER A 284 11.65 19.79 1.19
C SER A 284 12.89 18.96 0.90
N PHE A 285 12.69 17.65 0.77
CA PHE A 285 13.74 16.67 0.56
C PHE A 285 13.58 16.02 -0.82
N THR A 286 14.69 15.84 -1.52
CA THR A 286 14.76 15.09 -2.77
C THR A 286 16.04 14.26 -2.76
N CYS A 287 15.93 13.01 -3.19
CA CYS A 287 17.07 12.16 -3.42
C CYS A 287 17.96 12.71 -4.54
N PRO A 288 19.27 12.38 -4.53
CA PRO A 288 20.14 12.62 -5.67
C PRO A 288 19.62 11.91 -6.91
N GLN A 289 20.08 12.35 -8.08
CA GLN A 289 19.70 11.76 -9.36
C GLN A 289 19.92 10.23 -9.37
N HIS A 290 18.94 9.52 -9.95
CA HIS A 290 18.85 8.06 -10.08
C HIS A 290 18.60 7.31 -8.77
N GLN A 291 18.20 8.01 -7.72
CA GLN A 291 17.92 7.43 -6.41
C GLN A 291 16.51 7.76 -5.96
N SER A 292 15.90 6.79 -5.28
CA SER A 292 14.57 6.89 -4.73
C SER A 292 14.64 6.79 -3.20
N ILE A 293 13.61 7.28 -2.51
CA ILE A 293 13.55 7.16 -1.06
C ILE A 293 13.45 5.67 -0.71
N SER A 294 14.41 5.19 0.08
CA SER A 294 14.52 3.78 0.49
C SER A 294 14.36 3.57 1.99
N ARG A 295 14.42 4.63 2.80
CA ARG A 295 14.02 4.60 4.21
C ARG A 295 13.47 5.95 4.65
N ILE A 296 12.45 5.90 5.50
CA ILE A 296 11.87 7.06 6.16
C ILE A 296 11.89 6.78 7.66
N VAL A 297 12.49 7.71 8.42
CA VAL A 297 12.46 7.70 9.88
C VAL A 297 11.79 8.98 10.36
N SER A 298 10.95 8.91 11.37
CA SER A 298 10.37 10.10 11.99
C SER A 298 10.08 9.91 13.47
N HIS A 299 10.26 10.98 14.24
CA HIS A 299 9.98 11.04 15.67
C HIS A 299 8.97 12.15 15.97
N HIS A 300 7.93 11.82 16.74
CA HIS A 300 6.91 12.77 17.23
C HIS A 300 7.28 13.32 18.61
N ASP A 301 6.84 14.54 18.91
CA ASP A 301 6.99 15.17 20.23
C ASP A 301 5.65 15.76 20.70
N ASN A 302 5.05 15.15 21.73
CA ASN A 302 3.75 15.57 22.28
C ASN A 302 3.71 16.98 22.90
N HIS A 303 4.84 17.70 23.00
CA HIS A 303 4.78 19.09 23.46
C HIS A 303 4.54 20.05 22.30
N ARG A 304 5.05 19.69 21.13
CA ARG A 304 4.92 20.47 19.89
C ARG A 304 3.86 19.90 18.96
N GLU A 305 3.39 18.69 19.23
CA GLU A 305 2.45 17.94 18.41
C GLU A 305 2.88 17.88 16.94
N ASP A 306 4.19 17.61 16.77
CA ASP A 306 4.81 17.66 15.47
C ASP A 306 5.89 16.58 15.33
N ARG A 307 6.28 16.32 14.07
CA ARG A 307 7.25 15.31 13.67
C ARG A 307 8.50 15.89 13.02
N VAL A 308 9.64 15.34 13.40
CA VAL A 308 10.90 15.48 12.66
C VAL A 308 11.11 14.27 11.75
N PHE A 309 11.75 14.46 10.59
CA PHE A 309 11.90 13.44 9.55
C PHE A 309 13.36 13.26 9.12
N ASP A 310 13.72 12.04 8.73
CA ASP A 310 15.00 11.71 8.10
C ASP A 310 14.75 10.69 6.96
N PHE A 311 15.54 10.82 5.90
CA PHE A 311 15.33 10.10 4.64
C PHE A 311 16.64 9.48 4.15
N THR A 312 16.61 8.19 3.84
CA THR A 312 17.70 7.52 3.13
C THR A 312 17.31 7.29 1.69
N CYS A 313 18.26 7.46 0.78
CA CYS A 313 18.07 7.20 -0.65
C CYS A 313 18.83 5.95 -1.08
N SER A 314 18.30 5.26 -2.08
CA SER A 314 19.02 4.16 -2.73
C SER A 314 18.85 4.22 -4.23
N LYS A 315 19.91 3.85 -4.92
CA LYS A 315 19.96 3.85 -6.38
C LYS A 315 19.01 2.83 -6.95
N TYR A 316 18.21 3.24 -7.94
CA TYR A 316 17.27 2.36 -8.64
C TYR A 316 17.50 2.31 -10.15
N THR A 317 18.14 3.33 -10.74
CA THR A 317 18.42 3.37 -12.17
C THR A 317 19.82 3.94 -12.47
N GLU A 318 20.23 3.84 -13.73
CA GLU A 318 21.41 4.50 -14.31
C GLU A 318 21.01 5.47 -15.43
N PHE A 319 19.72 5.52 -15.76
CA PHE A 319 19.17 6.28 -16.88
C PHE A 319 18.63 7.62 -16.41
N ALA A 320 18.74 8.63 -17.28
CA ALA A 320 18.15 9.93 -17.00
C ALA A 320 16.62 9.81 -16.88
N GLU A 321 16.09 10.28 -15.75
CA GLU A 321 14.66 10.34 -15.49
C GLU A 321 14.13 11.78 -15.55
N ASN A 322 12.83 11.91 -15.84
CA ASN A 322 12.12 13.18 -15.68
C ASN A 322 11.24 13.12 -14.44
N CYS A 323 11.31 14.20 -13.65
CA CYS A 323 10.71 14.25 -12.33
C CYS A 323 9.81 15.47 -12.18
N THR A 324 8.75 15.32 -11.40
CA THR A 324 7.74 16.36 -11.20
C THR A 324 7.23 16.34 -9.77
N TRP A 325 7.12 17.52 -9.16
CA TRP A 325 6.38 17.68 -7.90
C TRP A 325 4.88 17.56 -8.17
N SER A 326 4.17 16.88 -7.29
CA SER A 326 2.74 17.04 -7.14
C SER A 326 2.43 18.40 -6.49
N ASP A 327 1.17 18.84 -6.60
CA ASP A 327 0.62 19.79 -5.64
C ASP A 327 0.55 19.16 -4.23
N TYR A 328 0.20 19.95 -3.22
CA TYR A 328 -0.13 19.39 -1.90
C TYR A 328 -1.34 18.47 -2.01
N VAL A 329 -1.19 17.25 -1.52
CA VAL A 329 -2.13 16.16 -1.79
C VAL A 329 -3.21 16.03 -0.72
N ASN A 330 -3.03 16.73 0.41
CA ASN A 330 -4.00 16.81 1.50
C ASN A 330 -4.14 18.27 1.97
N GLU A 331 -5.28 18.56 2.58
CA GLU A 331 -5.45 19.69 3.50
C GLU A 331 -5.09 19.24 4.93
N PHE A 332 -5.01 20.19 5.87
CA PHE A 332 -4.84 19.86 7.28
C PHE A 332 -6.01 19.06 7.81
N ASP A 333 -5.74 18.17 8.76
CA ASP A 333 -6.66 17.24 9.41
C ASP A 333 -7.24 16.20 8.43
N GLN A 334 -6.86 16.28 7.15
CA GLN A 334 -7.29 15.38 6.09
C GLN A 334 -6.24 14.28 5.85
N PRO A 335 -6.69 13.09 5.43
CA PRO A 335 -5.77 12.01 5.13
C PRO A 335 -4.95 12.30 3.88
N VAL A 336 -3.77 11.69 3.83
CA VAL A 336 -2.98 11.53 2.61
C VAL A 336 -3.33 10.17 2.02
N ALA A 337 -3.70 10.15 0.74
CA ALA A 337 -3.74 8.93 -0.07
C ALA A 337 -3.09 9.27 -1.41
N PHE A 338 -1.79 8.99 -1.52
CA PHE A 338 -1.02 9.39 -2.69
C PHE A 338 -0.17 8.27 -3.26
N GLN A 339 -0.11 8.25 -4.58
CA GLN A 339 0.69 7.34 -5.35
C GLN A 339 1.29 8.06 -6.55
N CYS A 340 2.59 7.87 -6.78
CA CYS A 340 3.24 8.44 -7.94
C CYS A 340 2.59 7.92 -9.24
N PRO A 341 2.21 8.83 -10.16
CA PRO A 341 1.43 8.46 -11.34
C PRO A 341 2.29 7.73 -12.37
N HIS A 342 1.64 6.96 -13.26
CA HIS A 342 2.30 6.33 -14.43
C HIS A 342 3.51 5.44 -14.11
N GLY A 343 3.52 4.77 -12.96
CA GLY A 343 4.63 3.87 -12.58
C GLY A 343 5.91 4.60 -12.17
N LYS A 344 5.82 5.90 -11.88
CA LYS A 344 6.92 6.69 -11.32
C LYS A 344 7.28 6.25 -9.90
N ALA A 345 8.54 6.41 -9.52
CA ALA A 345 9.05 6.21 -8.16
C ALA A 345 8.96 7.50 -7.33
N LEU A 346 8.90 7.35 -6.01
CA LEU A 346 8.83 8.44 -5.04
C LEU A 346 10.24 8.85 -4.60
N ASP A 347 10.76 9.90 -5.22
CA ASP A 347 12.16 10.31 -5.08
C ASP A 347 12.32 11.54 -4.17
N GLY A 348 11.21 12.12 -3.71
CA GLY A 348 11.24 13.25 -2.79
C GLY A 348 9.90 13.50 -2.13
N ILE A 349 9.95 14.25 -1.04
CA ILE A 349 8.80 14.57 -0.19
C ILE A 349 9.02 15.94 0.43
N SER A 350 7.96 16.71 0.54
CA SER A 350 7.98 18.01 1.19
C SER A 350 6.75 18.17 2.05
N SER A 351 6.95 18.73 3.23
CA SER A 351 5.88 18.93 4.20
C SER A 351 6.11 20.20 5.01
N TYR A 352 5.02 20.79 5.46
CA TYR A 352 5.04 21.88 6.43
C TYR A 352 3.95 21.67 7.48
N HIS A 353 4.25 22.13 8.69
CA HIS A 353 3.39 22.07 9.86
C HIS A 353 2.62 23.38 10.05
N ASP A 354 1.42 23.30 10.61
CA ASP A 354 0.65 24.45 11.06
C ASP A 354 0.21 24.25 12.51
N ASN A 355 0.64 25.17 13.39
CA ASN A 355 0.42 25.03 14.83
C ASN A 355 -1.02 25.31 15.28
N ASP A 356 -1.87 25.92 14.46
CA ASP A 356 -3.29 26.06 14.82
C ASP A 356 -4.05 24.75 14.53
N LYS A 357 -3.49 23.93 13.65
CA LYS A 357 -4.01 22.61 13.26
C LYS A 357 -3.29 21.45 13.92
N GLU A 358 -2.07 21.68 14.41
CA GLU A 358 -1.14 20.66 14.89
C GLU A 358 -1.03 19.48 13.90
N ASP A 359 -0.88 19.84 12.63
CA ASP A 359 -0.91 18.90 11.53
C ASP A 359 -0.01 19.32 10.35
N ARG A 360 0.28 18.36 9.48
CA ARG A 360 1.16 18.49 8.32
C ARG A 360 0.46 18.29 6.99
N ARG A 361 0.79 19.16 6.05
CA ARG A 361 0.51 18.96 4.61
C ARG A 361 1.67 18.29 3.91
N PHE A 362 1.38 17.49 2.90
CA PHE A 362 2.38 16.72 2.14
C PHE A 362 2.25 16.95 0.63
N ARG A 363 3.41 16.97 -0.04
CA ARG A 363 3.52 16.84 -1.49
C ARG A 363 4.72 15.96 -1.83
N PHE A 364 4.73 15.38 -3.03
CA PHE A 364 5.71 14.36 -3.40
C PHE A 364 6.38 14.66 -4.73
N TYR A 365 7.64 14.25 -4.84
CA TYR A 365 8.43 14.38 -6.05
C TYR A 365 8.54 13.02 -6.72
N CYS A 366 7.89 12.88 -7.87
CA CYS A 366 7.76 11.63 -8.59
C CYS A 366 8.64 11.62 -9.83
N CYS A 367 9.44 10.58 -9.99
CA CYS A 367 10.39 10.42 -11.09
C CYS A 367 10.06 9.22 -11.97
N GLU A 368 10.25 9.37 -13.28
CA GLU A 368 10.15 8.27 -14.23
C GLU A 368 11.11 7.14 -13.88
N THR A 369 10.75 5.93 -14.29
CA THR A 369 11.52 4.71 -14.08
C THR A 369 11.93 4.13 -15.44
N PRO A 370 12.87 4.76 -16.18
CA PRO A 370 13.13 4.42 -17.58
C PRO A 370 13.57 2.96 -17.73
N GLY A 371 12.89 2.21 -18.61
CA GLY A 371 13.17 0.80 -18.86
C GLY A 371 12.72 -0.16 -17.76
N MET A 372 12.14 0.36 -16.68
CA MET A 372 11.69 -0.43 -15.53
C MET A 372 10.17 -0.38 -15.40
N CYS A 373 9.61 -1.50 -14.95
CA CYS A 373 8.20 -1.68 -14.68
C CYS A 373 8.01 -2.06 -13.21
N LEU A 374 6.93 -1.53 -12.61
CA LEU A 374 6.57 -1.79 -11.23
C LEU A 374 5.55 -2.93 -11.16
N TYR A 375 5.87 -3.96 -10.41
CA TYR A 375 5.07 -5.18 -10.24
C TYR A 375 4.85 -5.47 -8.75
N ASN A 376 3.85 -6.31 -8.46
CA ASN A 376 3.61 -6.88 -7.12
C ASN A 376 3.68 -5.84 -6.01
N CYS A 377 3.09 -4.67 -6.24
CA CYS A 377 3.03 -3.60 -5.25
C CYS A 377 2.24 -4.06 -4.02
N PHE A 378 2.69 -3.61 -2.85
CA PHE A 378 2.01 -3.87 -1.60
C PHE A 378 2.21 -2.70 -0.63
N TYR A 379 1.24 -2.56 0.28
CA TYR A 379 1.32 -1.64 1.40
C TYR A 379 2.01 -2.29 2.59
N SER A 380 2.80 -1.52 3.32
CA SER A 380 3.51 -1.98 4.51
C SER A 380 2.57 -2.34 5.66
N GLY A 381 1.33 -1.83 5.63
CA GLY A 381 0.51 -1.66 6.81
C GLY A 381 0.99 -0.44 7.62
N TRP A 382 0.27 -0.11 8.69
CA TRP A 382 0.65 0.97 9.60
C TRP A 382 2.00 0.69 10.24
N VAL A 383 3.00 1.51 9.90
CA VAL A 383 4.38 1.34 10.37
C VAL A 383 4.56 1.89 11.80
N ASN A 384 3.67 2.78 12.22
CA ASN A 384 3.67 3.38 13.55
C ASN A 384 2.25 3.44 14.13
N SER A 385 2.18 3.64 15.44
CA SER A 385 0.99 4.18 16.11
C SER A 385 1.10 5.70 16.19
N TYR A 386 -0.01 6.38 16.53
CA TYR A 386 0.03 7.75 17.02
C TYR A 386 1.00 7.87 18.21
N ASP A 387 1.67 9.01 18.30
CA ASP A 387 2.81 9.35 19.18
C ASP A 387 4.03 8.43 19.03
N GLY A 388 3.95 7.48 18.10
CA GLY A 388 4.96 6.45 17.88
C GLY A 388 6.00 6.87 16.87
N ASP A 389 7.21 6.34 17.05
CA ASP A 389 8.27 6.44 16.06
C ASP A 389 7.87 5.74 14.76
N LEU A 390 8.18 6.40 13.64
CA LEU A 390 8.11 5.82 12.31
C LEU A 390 9.50 5.36 11.89
N ASP A 391 9.65 4.11 11.45
CA ASP A 391 10.84 3.61 10.78
C ASP A 391 10.44 2.59 9.71
N TYR A 392 10.40 3.04 8.45
CA TYR A 392 10.10 2.19 7.31
C TYR A 392 11.29 2.09 6.37
N THR A 393 11.70 0.85 6.04
CA THR A 393 12.72 0.57 5.03
C THR A 393 12.10 -0.19 3.86
N VAL A 394 12.29 0.33 2.65
CA VAL A 394 11.85 -0.31 1.41
C VAL A 394 12.59 -1.64 1.22
N PRO A 395 11.89 -2.76 0.96
CA PRO A 395 12.55 -4.04 0.74
C PRO A 395 13.50 -4.03 -0.44
N ALA A 396 14.53 -4.89 -0.39
CA ALA A 396 15.47 -5.03 -1.49
C ALA A 396 14.76 -5.37 -2.82
N GLY A 397 15.19 -4.73 -3.90
CA GLY A 397 14.59 -4.87 -5.24
C GLY A 397 13.26 -4.14 -5.42
N HIS A 398 12.78 -3.41 -4.41
CA HIS A 398 11.58 -2.59 -4.49
C HIS A 398 11.92 -1.10 -4.54
N VAL A 399 10.95 -0.30 -4.97
CA VAL A 399 10.97 1.16 -4.86
C VAL A 399 9.71 1.63 -4.15
N MET A 400 9.84 2.71 -3.37
CA MET A 400 8.68 3.39 -2.80
C MET A 400 7.93 4.11 -3.92
N ARG A 401 6.60 3.99 -3.90
CA ARG A 401 5.73 4.57 -4.92
C ARG A 401 4.66 5.48 -4.34
N GLY A 402 4.19 5.21 -3.13
CA GLY A 402 3.08 5.92 -2.52
C GLY A 402 3.13 5.94 -1.00
N MET A 403 2.26 6.76 -0.42
CA MET A 403 2.08 6.92 1.02
C MET A 403 0.60 7.15 1.31
N ILE A 404 0.09 6.43 2.31
CA ILE A 404 -1.15 6.74 3.00
C ILE A 404 -0.80 7.24 4.40
N SER A 405 -1.48 8.29 4.85
CA SER A 405 -1.31 8.79 6.21
C SER A 405 -2.59 9.40 6.74
N ILE A 406 -2.90 9.14 8.01
CA ILE A 406 -4.11 9.61 8.68
C ILE A 406 -3.69 10.39 9.91
N HIS A 407 -4.33 11.54 10.12
CA HIS A 407 -4.17 12.40 11.28
C HIS A 407 -5.30 12.12 12.29
N ASP A 408 -4.98 12.22 13.57
CA ASP A 408 -5.94 12.17 14.66
C ASP A 408 -5.83 13.44 15.50
N ASN A 409 -6.92 14.19 15.63
CA ASN A 409 -6.97 15.43 16.42
C ASN A 409 -6.81 15.21 17.94
N GLY A 410 -6.92 13.96 18.42
CA GLY A 410 -6.74 13.65 19.84
C GLY A 410 -5.27 13.52 20.21
N ALA A 411 -4.51 12.81 19.38
CA ALA A 411 -3.07 12.68 19.48
C ALA A 411 -2.32 13.85 18.82
N GLU A 412 -2.98 14.61 17.94
CA GLU A 412 -2.37 15.62 17.07
C GLU A 412 -1.14 15.06 16.35
N ASP A 413 -1.35 13.89 15.74
CA ASP A 413 -0.28 13.10 15.15
C ASP A 413 -0.78 12.26 13.98
N ARG A 414 0.16 11.74 13.18
CA ARG A 414 -0.10 10.93 12.01
C ARG A 414 0.45 9.50 12.11
N ILE A 415 -0.33 8.55 11.60
CA ILE A 415 0.13 7.20 11.24
C ILE A 415 0.43 7.12 9.75
N PHE A 416 1.34 6.21 9.37
CA PHE A 416 1.86 6.10 8.00
C PHE A 416 1.87 4.65 7.49
N ASP A 417 1.49 4.49 6.23
CA ASP A 417 1.56 3.25 5.46
C ASP A 417 2.13 3.54 4.07
N PHE A 418 3.08 2.74 3.59
CA PHE A 418 3.84 3.01 2.37
C PHE A 418 3.61 1.92 1.32
N GLU A 419 3.36 2.35 0.07
CA GLU A 419 3.32 1.43 -1.06
C GLU A 419 4.74 1.20 -1.59
N SER A 420 5.17 -0.05 -1.58
CA SER A 420 6.41 -0.52 -2.19
C SER A 420 6.12 -1.46 -3.35
N CYS A 421 6.82 -1.28 -4.47
CA CYS A 421 6.66 -2.09 -5.67
C CYS A 421 7.96 -2.76 -6.07
N LEU A 422 7.88 -4.03 -6.47
CA LEU A 422 9.01 -4.74 -7.06
C LEU A 422 9.33 -4.08 -8.40
N MET A 423 10.58 -3.68 -8.58
CA MET A 423 11.01 -2.99 -9.79
C MET A 423 11.88 -3.93 -10.64
N GLN A 424 11.46 -4.19 -11.87
CA GLN A 424 12.15 -5.07 -12.81
C GLN A 424 12.20 -4.46 -14.20
N GLU A 425 13.17 -4.86 -15.03
CA GLU A 425 13.21 -4.44 -16.43
C GLU A 425 11.87 -4.83 -17.09
N CYS A 426 11.28 -3.87 -17.81
CA CYS A 426 10.10 -4.17 -18.60
C CYS A 426 10.49 -5.21 -19.65
N LEU A 427 9.73 -6.31 -19.75
CA LEU A 427 9.88 -7.22 -20.89
C LEU A 427 9.39 -6.47 -22.14
N ASP A 428 10.28 -6.30 -23.13
CA ASP A 428 9.97 -5.64 -24.41
C ASP A 428 8.63 -6.14 -24.98
N VAL A 429 7.70 -5.21 -25.23
CA VAL A 429 6.39 -5.45 -25.86
C VAL A 429 6.52 -5.45 -27.37
#